data_AF-A2C7Z9-F1
#
_entry.id   AF-A2C7Z9-F1
#
_cell.length_a   1.000
_cell.length_b   1.000
_cell.length_c   1.000
_cell.angle_alpha   90.00
_cell.angle_beta   90.00
_cell.angle_gamma   90.00
#
_symmetry.space_group_name_H-M   'P 1'
#
loop_
_entity.id
_entity.type
_entity.pdbx_description
1 polymer ?
#
loop_
_entity_poly.entity_id
_entity_poly.type
_entity_poly.pdbx_seq_one_letter_code
_entity_poly.pdbx_strand_id
1 'polypeptide(L)' 'MEQCWLHECDIDPLILRTRWLYRQGLKLQALAIEQELLPIV' A
#
# COMPACT_ATOMS: atom_id res chain seq x y z
N MET A 1 -5.82 6.90 -13.75
CA MET A 1 -5.73 5.44 -13.91
C MET A 1 -4.26 5.11 -13.77
N GLU A 2 -3.90 4.60 -12.59
CA GLU A 2 -2.52 4.36 -12.18
C GLU A 2 -1.82 3.49 -13.23
N GLN A 3 -0.70 3.98 -13.76
CA GLN A 3 0.16 3.21 -14.64
C GLN A 3 0.82 2.14 -13.77
N CYS A 4 0.12 1.02 -13.58
CA CYS A 4 0.68 -0.17 -12.97
C CYS A 4 1.92 -0.54 -13.76
N TRP A 5 3.07 -0.43 -13.12
CA TRP A 5 4.33 -0.87 -13.69
C TRP A 5 4.14 -2.35 -13.98
N LEU A 6 4.35 -2.78 -15.23
CA LEU A 6 4.01 -4.11 -15.77
C LEU A 6 4.45 -5.34 -14.93
N HIS A 7 5.28 -5.14 -13.90
CA HIS A 7 5.76 -6.18 -12.97
C HIS A 7 5.08 -6.14 -11.58
N GLU A 8 4.23 -5.16 -11.31
CA GLU A 8 3.54 -4.96 -10.03
C GLU A 8 2.01 -5.07 -10.17
N CYS A 9 1.50 -5.49 -11.33
CA CYS A 9 0.06 -5.61 -11.57
C CYS A 9 -0.66 -6.59 -10.64
N ASP A 10 0.05 -7.58 -10.08
CA ASP A 10 -0.50 -8.54 -9.11
C ASP A 10 -0.33 -8.07 -7.65
N ILE A 11 0.32 -6.94 -7.43
CA ILE A 11 0.47 -6.38 -6.09
C ILE A 11 -0.80 -5.58 -5.77
N ASP A 12 -1.39 -5.86 -4.62
CA ASP A 12 -2.55 -5.11 -4.14
C ASP A 12 -2.25 -3.60 -4.13
N PRO A 13 -3.12 -2.75 -4.72
CA PRO A 13 -2.95 -1.31 -4.72
C PRO A 13 -2.73 -0.70 -3.33
N LEU A 14 -3.29 -1.29 -2.27
CA LEU A 14 -3.05 -0.87 -0.90
C LEU A 14 -1.61 -1.14 -0.46
N ILE A 15 -1.02 -2.27 -0.86
CA ILE A 15 0.40 -2.55 -0.59
C ILE A 15 1.30 -1.52 -1.29
N LEU A 16 1.01 -1.18 -2.55
CA LEU A 16 1.75 -0.14 -3.28
C LEU A 16 1.62 1.22 -2.59
N ARG A 17 0.41 1.56 -2.15
CA ARG A 17 0.13 2.80 -1.42
C ARG A 17 0.86 2.87 -0.08
N THR A 18 0.89 1.79 0.69
CA THR A 18 1.63 1.71 1.96
C THR A 18 3.13 1.93 1.75
N ARG A 19 3.72 1.29 0.72
CA ARG A 19 5.13 1.51 0.35
C ARG A 19 5.41 2.95 -0.03
N TRP A 20 4.52 3.57 -0.80
CA TRP A 20 4.65 4.98 -1.17
C TRP A 20 4.62 5.89 0.07
N LEU A 21 3.68 5.67 1.00
CA LEU A 21 3.57 6.44 2.24
C LEU A 21 4.82 6.32 3.11
N TYR A 22 5.40 5.12 3.23
CA TYR A 22 6.68 4.95 3.94
C TYR A 22 7.82 5.71 3.27
N ARG A 23 7.91 5.69 1.93
CA ARG A 23 8.93 6.47 1.20
C ARG A 23 8.78 7.97 1.39
N GLN A 24 7.55 8.47 1.61
CA GLN A 24 7.28 9.87 1.92
C GLN A 24 7.44 10.22 3.41
N GLY A 25 7.80 9.25 4.27
CA GLY A 25 7.91 9.45 5.72
C GLY A 25 6.56 9.53 6.46
N LEU A 26 5.44 9.25 5.78
CA LEU A 26 4.08 9.34 6.31
C LEU A 26 3.69 8.05 7.08
N LYS A 27 4.46 7.72 8.11
CA LYS A 27 4.35 6.45 8.86
C LYS A 27 2.97 6.20 9.46
N LEU A 28 2.31 7.22 10.02
CA LEU A 28 0.98 7.06 10.63
C LEU A 28 -0.09 6.68 9.61
N GLN A 29 -0.01 7.24 8.41
CA GLN A 29 -0.94 6.92 7.33
C GLN A 29 -0.68 5.51 6.77
N ALA A 30 0.60 5.12 6.66
CA ALA A 30 0.97 3.77 6.25
C ALA A 30 0.43 2.72 7.24
N LEU A 31 0.61 2.94 8.55
CA LEU A 31 0.10 2.04 9.60
C LEU A 31 -1.42 1.89 9.59
N ALA A 32 -2.17 2.96 9.29
CA ALA A 32 -3.62 2.88 9.18
C ALA A 32 -4.05 1.94 8.04
N ILE A 33 -3.38 2.01 6.89
CA ILE A 33 -3.65 1.12 5.74
C ILE A 33 -3.27 -0.32 6.08
N GLU A 34 -2.15 -0.54 6.78
CA GLU A 34 -1.77 -1.88 7.23
C GLU A 34 -2.83 -2.52 8.15
N GLN A 35 -3.49 -1.73 8.99
CA GLN A 35 -4.58 -2.22 9.84
C GLN A 35 -5.82 -2.64 9.05
N GLU A 36 -6.13 -1.97 7.93
CA GLU A 36 -7.23 -2.38 7.04
C GLU A 36 -6.92 -3.68 6.30
N LEU A 37 -5.64 -3.97 6.05
CA LEU A 37 -5.17 -5.19 5.38
C LEU A 37 -5.09 -6.40 6.32
N LEU A 38 -5.30 -6.22 7.63
CA LEU A 38 -5.28 -7.34 8.56
C LEU A 38 -6.44 -8.30 8.26
N PRO A 39 -6.18 -9.62 8.17
CA PRO A 39 -7.25 -10.59 7.96
C PRO A 39 -8.22 -10.55 9.12
N ILE A 40 -9.52 -10.50 8.80
CA ILE A 40 -10.57 -10.66 9.80
C ILE A 40 -10.55 -12.14 10.20
N VAL A 41 -10.20 -12.39 11.46
CA VAL A 41 -10.16 -13.72 12.09
C VAL A 41 -11.56 -14.24 12.38
#